data_AF-A0A9D7DEP1-F1
#
_entry.id   AF-A0A9D7DEP1-F1
#
_cell.length_a   1.000
_cell.length_b   1.000
_cell.length_c   1.000
_cell.angle_alpha   90.00
_cell.angle_beta   90.00
_cell.angle_gamma   90.00
#
_symmetry.space_group_name_H-M   'P 1'
#
loop_
_entity.id
_entity.type
_entity.pdbx_description
1 polymer ?
#
loop_
_entity_poly.entity_id
_entity_poly.type
_entity_poly.pdbx_seq_one_letter_code
_entity_poly.pdbx_strand_id
1 'polypeptide(L)'
;MGLGYTIDTPLKVARYGISSVVSIIEDELVERMREFHCHRNEEPFTPIPVSEADHRALRITAYLDLLDNLVKRQAKALRKEAFEPGSDIVKYFEMLPDGSMKKMYKEMLAMAPGPRRSTSRMN
;
A
#
# COMPACT_ATOMS: atom_id res chain seq x y z
N MET A 1 4.82 -20.95 -4.12
CA MET A 1 5.25 -19.55 -4.02
C MET A 1 6.14 -19.41 -2.80
N GLY A 2 7.33 -18.81 -2.91
CA GLY A 2 8.29 -18.74 -1.81
C GLY A 2 7.88 -17.77 -0.70
N LEU A 3 8.24 -18.07 0.55
CA LEU A 3 7.87 -17.32 1.76
C LEU A 3 8.26 -15.84 1.69
N GLY A 4 9.42 -15.52 1.09
CA GLY A 4 9.89 -14.15 0.90
C GLY A 4 9.12 -13.33 -0.12
N TYR A 5 8.30 -13.95 -0.98
CA TYR A 5 7.55 -13.21 -2.01
C TYR A 5 6.22 -12.68 -1.48
N THR A 6 5.54 -13.45 -0.63
CA THR A 6 4.22 -13.09 -0.09
C THR A 6 4.31 -12.02 0.99
N ILE A 7 5.39 -12.00 1.77
CA ILE A 7 5.56 -11.06 2.90
C ILE A 7 5.56 -9.58 2.47
N ASP A 8 6.16 -9.24 1.32
CA ASP A 8 6.24 -7.88 0.78
C ASP A 8 5.10 -7.53 -0.19
N THR A 9 4.28 -8.52 -0.59
CA THR A 9 3.20 -8.30 -1.57
C THR A 9 2.18 -7.22 -1.12
N PRO A 10 1.72 -7.16 0.14
CA PRO A 10 0.75 -6.15 0.57
C PRO A 10 1.21 -4.71 0.30
N LEU A 11 2.49 -4.39 0.53
CA LEU A 11 3.03 -3.05 0.29
C LEU A 11 3.06 -2.62 -1.18
N LYS A 12 2.91 -3.59 -2.10
CA LYS A 12 2.91 -3.33 -3.54
C LYS A 12 1.50 -3.14 -4.10
N VAL A 13 0.53 -3.90 -3.59
CA VAL A 13 -0.79 -4.01 -4.22
C VAL A 13 -1.96 -3.50 -3.38
N ALA A 14 -1.81 -3.41 -2.05
CA ALA A 14 -2.91 -3.08 -1.16
C ALA A 14 -3.46 -1.66 -1.40
N ARG A 15 -2.62 -0.71 -1.84
CA ARG A 15 -3.06 0.64 -2.21
C ARG A 15 -4.11 0.66 -3.34
N TYR A 16 -4.16 -0.41 -4.14
CA TYR A 16 -5.15 -0.58 -5.21
C TYR A 16 -6.39 -1.38 -4.79
N GLY A 17 -6.51 -1.74 -3.50
CA GLY A 17 -7.62 -2.56 -2.99
C GLY A 17 -7.51 -4.04 -3.35
N ILE A 18 -6.34 -4.50 -3.79
CA ILE A 18 -6.10 -5.92 -4.14
C ILE A 18 -5.77 -6.68 -2.84
N SER A 19 -6.51 -7.76 -2.59
CA SER A 19 -6.25 -8.64 -1.45
C SER A 19 -4.98 -9.46 -1.68
N SER A 20 -4.17 -9.62 -0.62
CA SER A 20 -2.91 -10.38 -0.64
C SER A 20 -2.75 -11.22 0.63
N VAL A 21 -1.83 -12.18 0.60
CA VAL A 21 -1.50 -13.05 1.74
C VAL A 21 -0.11 -12.70 2.27
N VAL A 22 0.07 -12.69 3.59
CA VAL A 22 1.36 -12.53 4.27
C VAL A 22 1.75 -13.85 4.92
N SER A 23 2.96 -14.34 4.65
CA SER A 23 3.50 -15.50 5.37
C SER A 23 4.09 -15.04 6.71
N ILE A 24 3.58 -15.61 7.81
CA ILE A 24 4.02 -15.34 9.20
C ILE A 24 4.66 -16.58 9.85
N ILE A 25 5.08 -17.54 9.03
CA ILE A 25 5.57 -18.84 9.49
C ILE A 25 6.89 -18.69 10.26
N GLU A 26 7.80 -17.86 9.75
CA GLU A 26 9.14 -17.61 10.30
C GLU A 26 9.20 -16.19 10.87
N ASP A 27 9.28 -16.06 12.20
CA ASP A 27 9.28 -14.76 12.86
C ASP A 27 10.60 -13.99 12.67
N GLU A 28 11.72 -14.69 12.50
CA GLU A 28 13.00 -14.05 12.15
C GLU A 28 12.94 -13.36 10.78
N LEU A 29 12.29 -14.00 9.79
CA LEU A 29 12.09 -13.39 8.49
C LEU A 29 11.18 -12.15 8.62
N VAL A 30 10.11 -12.24 9.41
CA VAL A 30 9.21 -11.12 9.68
C VAL A 30 9.97 -9.95 10.30
N GLU A 31 10.83 -10.20 11.28
CA GLU A 31 11.62 -9.17 11.94
C GLU A 31 12.65 -8.52 11.00
N ARG A 32 13.34 -9.31 10.17
CA ARG A 32 14.27 -8.78 9.15
C ARG A 32 13.54 -7.94 8.09
N MET A 33 12.34 -8.35 7.68
CA MET A 33 11.53 -7.57 6.75
C MET A 33 11.01 -6.29 7.41
N ARG A 34 10.64 -6.34 8.69
CA ARG A 34 10.26 -5.16 9.48
C ARG A 34 11.41 -4.16 9.54
N GLU A 35 12.63 -4.60 9.87
CA GLU A 35 13.84 -3.77 9.86
C GLU A 35 14.04 -3.09 8.49
N PHE A 36 14.04 -3.88 7.41
CA PHE A 36 14.21 -3.38 6.05
C PHE A 36 13.17 -2.30 5.68
N HIS A 37 11.89 -2.54 5.99
CA HIS A 37 10.84 -1.59 5.69
C HIS A 37 10.84 -0.37 6.60
N CYS A 38 11.22 -0.50 7.87
CA CYS A 38 11.40 0.65 8.75
C CYS A 38 12.48 1.58 8.20
N HIS A 39 13.66 1.05 7.87
CA HIS A 39 14.74 1.86 7.29
C HIS A 39 14.35 2.51 5.96
N ARG A 40 13.69 1.78 5.07
CA ARG A 40 13.28 2.31 3.75
C ARG A 40 12.25 3.43 3.84
N ASN A 41 11.43 3.47 4.90
CA ASN A 41 10.35 4.44 5.05
C ASN A 41 10.61 5.43 6.20
N GLU A 42 11.85 5.48 6.71
CA GLU A 42 12.26 6.37 7.81
C GLU A 42 11.42 6.20 9.09
N GLU A 43 10.96 4.98 9.36
CA GLU A 43 10.24 4.65 10.59
C GLU A 43 11.21 4.22 11.70
N PRO A 44 10.87 4.51 12.97
CA PRO A 44 11.66 4.01 14.09
C PRO A 44 11.63 2.48 14.13
N PHE A 45 12.80 1.88 14.40
CA PHE A 45 12.96 0.44 14.55
C PHE A 45 13.64 0.12 15.87
N THR A 46 12.98 -0.69 16.68
CA THR A 46 13.56 -1.31 17.88
C THR A 46 13.49 -2.82 17.71
N PRO A 47 14.64 -3.53 17.71
CA PRO A 47 14.66 -4.99 17.58
C PRO A 47 13.93 -5.66 18.75
N ILE A 48 13.19 -6.73 18.46
CA ILE A 48 12.58 -7.60 19.47
C ILE A 48 13.45 -8.86 19.56
N PRO A 49 14.26 -9.07 20.62
CA PRO A 49 15.14 -10.21 20.70
C PRO A 49 14.37 -11.51 21.02
N VAL A 50 14.96 -12.65 20.65
CA VAL A 50 14.35 -13.99 20.89
C VAL A 50 14.24 -14.31 22.40
N SER A 51 15.00 -13.62 23.24
CA SER A 51 14.92 -13.74 24.70
C SER A 51 13.67 -13.10 25.31
N GLU A 52 12.94 -12.26 24.57
CA GLU A 52 11.69 -11.68 25.05
C GLU A 52 10.58 -12.73 25.14
N ALA A 53 9.75 -12.62 26.18
CA ALA A 53 8.54 -13.42 26.27
C ALA A 53 7.61 -13.07 25.09
N ASP A 54 7.03 -14.09 24.45
CA ASP A 54 6.16 -13.95 23.29
C ASP A 54 6.78 -13.18 22.10
N HIS A 55 8.11 -13.22 21.93
CA HIS A 55 8.83 -12.54 20.85
C HIS A 55 8.19 -12.77 19.47
N ARG A 56 7.72 -13.99 19.18
CA ARG A 56 7.06 -14.34 17.93
C ARG A 56 5.79 -13.52 17.69
N ALA A 57 4.91 -13.45 18.68
CA ALA A 57 3.67 -12.70 18.57
C ALA A 57 3.97 -11.19 18.46
N LEU A 58 4.90 -10.69 19.27
CA LEU A 58 5.31 -9.28 19.25
C LEU A 58 5.90 -8.86 17.90
N ARG A 59 6.78 -9.68 17.31
CA ARG A 59 7.38 -9.43 15.98
C ARG A 59 6.32 -9.41 14.89
N ILE A 60 5.39 -10.37 14.90
CA ILE A 60 4.30 -10.44 13.93
C ILE A 60 3.38 -9.22 14.06
N THR A 61 2.94 -8.89 15.27
CA THR A 61 2.09 -7.72 15.52
C THR A 61 2.78 -6.43 15.06
N ALA A 62 4.02 -6.20 15.49
CA ALA A 62 4.79 -5.01 15.10
C ALA A 62 4.95 -4.89 13.58
N TYR A 63 5.12 -6.01 12.87
CA TYR A 63 5.19 -6.00 11.41
C TYR A 63 3.84 -5.71 10.75
N LEU A 64 2.74 -6.30 11.24
CA LEU A 64 1.40 -6.02 10.71
C LEU A 64 0.98 -4.57 10.95
N ASP A 65 1.33 -4.00 12.11
CA ASP A 65 1.10 -2.58 12.42
C ASP A 65 1.89 -1.67 11.48
N LEU A 66 3.16 -2.00 11.21
CA LEU A 66 3.97 -1.28 10.22
C LEU A 66 3.32 -1.34 8.82
N LEU A 67 2.90 -2.54 8.38
CA LEU A 67 2.24 -2.72 7.09
C LEU A 67 0.97 -1.87 6.98
N ASP A 68 0.09 -1.92 7.99
CA ASP A 68 -1.15 -1.15 8.03
C ASP A 68 -0.88 0.36 7.92
N ASN A 69 0.08 0.87 8.69
CA ASN A 69 0.47 2.28 8.64
C ASN A 69 0.99 2.70 7.26
N LEU A 70 1.88 1.90 6.66
CA LEU A 70 2.44 2.18 5.34
C LEU A 70 1.38 2.10 4.24
N VAL A 71 0.48 1.12 4.28
CA VAL A 71 -0.61 0.98 3.30
C VAL A 71 -1.58 2.16 3.42
N LYS A 72 -1.94 2.58 4.64
CA LYS A 72 -2.77 3.78 4.85
C LYS A 72 -2.11 5.04 4.29
N ARG A 73 -0.79 5.20 4.50
CA ARG A 73 -0.02 6.32 3.93
C ARG A 73 -0.02 6.30 2.40
N GLN A 74 0.24 5.14 1.80
CA GLN A 74 0.20 4.96 0.34
C GLN A 74 -1.19 5.24 -0.23
N ALA A 75 -2.26 4.74 0.40
CA ALA A 75 -3.63 4.99 -0.04
C ALA A 75 -4.01 6.48 0.08
N LYS A 76 -3.54 7.17 1.13
CA LYS A 76 -3.74 8.62 1.30
C LYS A 76 -2.96 9.42 0.26
N ALA A 77 -1.74 9.01 -0.08
CA ALA A 77 -0.95 9.62 -1.14
C ALA A 77 -1.62 9.42 -2.50
N LEU A 78 -2.03 8.19 -2.82
CA LEU A 78 -2.72 7.82 -4.05
C LEU A 78 -3.94 8.71 -4.29
N ARG A 79 -4.79 8.91 -3.27
CA ARG A 79 -5.99 9.74 -3.35
C ARG A 79 -5.71 11.22 -3.66
N LYS A 80 -4.50 11.70 -3.38
CA LYS A 80 -4.09 13.10 -3.59
C LYS A 80 -3.31 13.30 -4.90
N GLU A 81 -3.01 12.22 -5.62
CA GLU A 81 -2.25 12.33 -6.87
C GLU A 81 -3.06 13.03 -7.95
N ALA A 82 -2.36 13.80 -8.79
CA ALA A 82 -2.95 14.38 -9.98
C ALA A 82 -3.22 13.29 -11.02
N PHE A 83 -4.35 13.40 -11.72
CA PHE A 83 -4.71 12.52 -12.84
C PHE A 83 -3.88 12.83 -14.10
N GLU A 84 -2.60 12.46 -14.04
CA GLU A 84 -1.64 12.55 -15.12
C GLU A 84 -1.39 11.17 -15.74
N PRO A 85 -1.21 11.06 -17.07
CA PRO A 85 -0.90 9.80 -17.71
C PRO A 85 0.34 9.13 -17.06
N GLY A 86 0.20 7.87 -16.65
CA GLY A 86 1.27 7.13 -15.98
C GLY A 86 1.34 7.27 -14.46
N SER A 87 0.50 8.11 -13.84
CA SER A 87 0.35 8.17 -12.38
C SER A 87 -0.27 6.88 -11.80
N ASP A 88 -0.01 6.61 -10.52
CA ASP A 88 -0.56 5.44 -9.85
C ASP A 88 -2.09 5.55 -9.71
N ILE A 89 -2.63 6.77 -9.55
CA ILE A 89 -4.08 6.97 -9.51
C ILE A 89 -4.75 6.64 -10.85
N VAL A 90 -4.12 6.96 -11.98
CA VAL A 90 -4.62 6.55 -13.31
C VAL A 90 -4.61 5.03 -13.42
N LYS A 91 -3.50 4.38 -13.04
CA LYS A 91 -3.37 2.92 -13.03
C LYS A 91 -4.46 2.26 -12.17
N TYR A 92 -4.78 2.82 -11.01
CA TYR A 92 -5.88 2.35 -10.17
C TYR A 92 -7.21 2.30 -10.94
N PHE A 93 -7.62 3.40 -11.58
CA PHE A 93 -8.87 3.46 -12.33
C PHE A 93 -8.89 2.59 -13.59
N GLU A 94 -7.73 2.37 -14.22
CA GLU A 94 -7.59 1.44 -15.34
C GLU A 94 -7.85 -0.01 -14.92
N MET A 95 -7.34 -0.41 -13.75
CA MET A 95 -7.51 -1.76 -13.19
C MET A 95 -8.90 -2.03 -12.59
N LEU A 96 -9.70 -1.00 -12.32
CA LEU A 96 -11.04 -1.20 -11.78
C LEU A 96 -11.92 -2.03 -12.73
N PRO A 97 -12.84 -2.87 -12.21
CA PRO A 97 -13.88 -3.48 -13.03
C PRO A 97 -14.84 -2.41 -13.59
N ASP A 98 -15.60 -2.77 -14.63
CA ASP A 98 -16.62 -1.87 -15.16
C ASP A 98 -17.72 -1.62 -14.11
N GLY A 99 -17.87 -0.35 -13.72
CA GLY A 99 -18.77 0.09 -12.66
C GLY A 99 -18.93 1.61 -12.67
N SER A 100 -19.67 2.14 -11.69
CA SER A 100 -19.92 3.59 -11.58
C SER A 100 -18.62 4.41 -11.53
N MET A 101 -17.65 3.99 -10.72
CA MET A 101 -16.37 4.69 -10.57
C MET A 101 -15.55 4.74 -11.86
N LYS A 102 -15.48 3.63 -12.61
CA LYS A 102 -14.77 3.59 -13.90
C LYS A 102 -15.49 4.41 -14.98
N LYS A 103 -16.82 4.46 -14.95
CA LYS A 103 -17.62 5.33 -15.84
C LYS A 103 -17.35 6.80 -15.55
N MET A 104 -17.41 7.22 -14.28
CA MET A 104 -17.09 8.59 -13.87
C MET A 104 -15.68 9.02 -14.30
N TYR A 105 -14.70 8.11 -14.21
CA TYR A 105 -13.35 8.35 -14.70
C TYR A 105 -13.29 8.55 -16.23
N LYS A 106 -13.97 7.69 -17.00
CA LYS A 106 -14.06 7.84 -18.46
C LYS A 106 -14.75 9.17 -18.86
N GLU A 107 -15.78 9.57 -18.14
CA GLU A 107 -16.45 10.86 -18.32
C GLU A 107 -15.51 12.03 -18.02
N MET A 108 -14.72 11.95 -16.94
CA MET A 108 -13.70 12.95 -16.60
C MET A 108 -12.65 13.10 -17.72
N LEU A 109 -12.21 12.00 -18.34
CA LEU A 109 -11.28 12.03 -19.47
C LEU A 109 -11.90 12.63 -20.74
N ALA A 110 -13.18 12.37 -21.00
CA ALA A 110 -13.92 12.86 -22.16
C ALA A 110 -14.25 14.36 -22.08
N MET A 111 -14.16 14.98 -20.90
CA MET A 111 -14.32 16.42 -20.76
C MET A 111 -13.10 17.19 -21.27
N ALA A 112 -13.34 18.21 -22.12
CA ALA A 112 -12.32 19.15 -22.60
C ALA A 112 -11.61 19.84 -21.41
N PRO A 113 -10.32 20.23 -21.54
CA PRO A 113 -9.61 20.96 -20.50
C PRO A 113 -10.34 22.28 -20.20
N GLY A 114 -10.96 22.36 -19.02
CA GLY A 114 -11.75 23.50 -18.57
C GLY A 114 -11.87 23.51 -17.04
N PRO A 115 -12.50 24.54 -16.44
CA PRO A 115 -12.46 24.80 -14.99
C PRO A 115 -13.07 23.68 -14.12
N ARG A 116 -13.92 22.80 -14.68
CA ARG A 116 -14.43 21.60 -14.00
C ARG A 116 -13.41 20.45 -13.92
N ARG A 117 -12.49 20.38 -14.90
CA ARG A 117 -11.40 19.39 -14.92
C ARG A 117 -10.28 19.75 -13.94
N SER A 118 -10.08 21.05 -13.65
CA SER A 118 -9.14 21.51 -12.62
C SER A 118 -9.67 21.33 -11.20
N THR A 119 -10.99 21.43 -10.97
CA THR A 119 -11.59 21.18 -9.65
C THR A 119 -11.57 19.69 -9.27
N SER A 120 -11.76 18.77 -10.23
CA SER A 120 -11.54 17.32 -10.01
C SER A 120 -10.06 16.91 -9.90
N ARG A 121 -9.11 17.82 -10.15
CA ARG A 121 -7.66 17.61 -9.95
C ARG A 121 -7.14 18.15 -8.61
N MET A 122 -7.98 18.82 -7.81
CA MET A 122 -7.55 19.58 -6.62
C MET A 122 -8.14 19.11 -5.28
N ASN A 123 -8.96 18.04 -5.25
CA ASN A 123 -9.50 17.46 -4.02
C ASN A 123 -9.00 16.04 -3.80
#